data_AF-A0A843FM38-F1
#
_entry.id   AF-A0A843FM38-F1
#
_cell.length_a   1.000
_cell.length_b   1.000
_cell.length_c   1.000
_cell.angle_alpha   90.00
_cell.angle_beta   90.00
_cell.angle_gamma   90.00
#
_symmetry.space_group_name_H-M   'P 1'
#
loop_
_entity.id
_entity.type
_entity.pdbx_description
1 polymer ?
#
loop_
_entity_poly.entity_id
_entity_poly.type
_entity_poly.pdbx_seq_one_letter_code
_entity_poly.pdbx_strand_id
1 'polypeptide(L)'
;MIPKVMIILGSASDKEIALKSIKILEKLQIPYSLKVASAHRTHDKVKRLVMDATKEGVEVFIGIAGLAAHLPGAIAAYTHRPVIGVPVDGAVGGLDALYACVQMPFPTAVTTVGI
;
A
#
# COMPACT_ATOMS: atom_id res chain seq x y z
N MET A 1 -4.17 -20.30 -4.46
CA MET A 1 -4.95 -19.77 -3.32
C MET A 1 -5.29 -18.32 -3.61
N ILE A 2 -6.52 -17.86 -3.35
CA ILE A 2 -6.92 -16.46 -3.58
C ILE A 2 -6.18 -15.57 -2.55
N PRO A 3 -5.46 -14.52 -2.97
CA PRO A 3 -4.78 -13.62 -2.04
C PRO A 3 -5.77 -12.93 -1.09
N LYS A 4 -5.45 -12.91 0.21
CA LYS A 4 -6.19 -12.14 1.23
C LYS A 4 -5.60 -10.75 1.45
N VAL A 5 -4.30 -10.60 1.21
CA VAL A 5 -3.58 -9.32 1.29
C VAL A 5 -2.98 -8.96 -0.06
N MET A 6 -3.11 -7.70 -0.48
CA MET A 6 -2.37 -7.18 -1.63
C MET A 6 -1.40 -6.08 -1.20
N ILE A 7 -0.12 -6.33 -1.43
CA ILE A 7 0.95 -5.36 -1.23
C ILE A 7 1.23 -4.68 -2.57
N ILE A 8 1.17 -3.35 -2.59
CA ILE A 8 1.47 -2.52 -3.76
C ILE A 8 2.64 -1.60 -3.45
N LEU A 9 3.67 -1.68 -4.28
CA LEU A 9 4.86 -0.84 -4.19
C LEU A 9 4.82 0.26 -5.24
N GLY A 10 5.13 1.49 -4.84
CA GLY A 10 5.25 2.63 -5.76
C GLY A 10 6.47 2.51 -6.69
N SER A 11 7.51 1.81 -6.23
CA SER A 11 8.72 1.49 -6.96
C SER A 11 9.20 0.07 -6.67
N ALA A 12 9.88 -0.55 -7.63
CA ALA A 12 10.53 -1.84 -7.41
C ALA A 12 11.68 -1.76 -6.38
N SER A 13 12.24 -0.56 -6.15
CA SER A 13 13.24 -0.30 -5.11
C SER A 13 12.72 -0.57 -3.70
N ASP A 14 11.39 -0.48 -3.48
CA ASP A 14 10.78 -0.64 -2.15
C ASP A 14 10.60 -2.12 -1.76
N LYS A 15 11.10 -3.04 -2.58
CA LYS A 15 10.93 -4.49 -2.40
C LYS A 15 11.49 -4.97 -1.05
N GLU A 16 12.65 -4.47 -0.63
CA GLU A 16 13.27 -4.86 0.65
C GLU A 16 12.39 -4.50 1.85
N ILE A 17 11.60 -3.42 1.75
CA ILE A 17 10.64 -3.02 2.78
C ILE A 17 9.45 -4.00 2.79
N ALA A 18 8.96 -4.36 1.59
CA ALA A 18 7.87 -5.33 1.44
C ALA A 18 8.21 -6.72 2.00
N LEU A 19 9.49 -7.13 1.97
CA LEU A 19 9.94 -8.41 2.53
C LEU A 19 9.63 -8.54 4.02
N LYS A 20 9.64 -7.43 4.79
CA LYS A 20 9.26 -7.44 6.21
C LYS A 20 7.81 -7.86 6.40
N SER A 21 6.89 -7.30 5.60
CA SER A 21 5.48 -7.68 5.60
C SER A 21 5.29 -9.12 5.12
N ILE A 22 5.94 -9.49 4.01
CA ILE A 22 5.86 -10.84 3.43
C ILE A 22 6.27 -11.90 4.45
N LYS A 23 7.39 -11.71 5.16
CA LYS A 23 7.87 -12.66 6.17
C LYS A 23 6.84 -12.93 7.26
N ILE A 24 6.09 -11.90 7.68
CA ILE A 24 5.03 -12.05 8.68
C ILE A 24 3.82 -12.77 8.09
N LEU A 25 3.40 -12.41 6.87
CA LEU A 25 2.28 -13.07 6.19
C LEU A 25 2.56 -14.56 5.95
N GLU A 26 3.78 -14.91 5.55
CA GLU A 26 4.22 -16.30 5.37
C GLU A 26 4.24 -17.07 6.70
N LYS A 27 4.79 -16.47 7.75
CA LYS A 27 4.79 -17.07 9.11
C LYS A 27 3.36 -17.36 9.59
N LEU A 28 2.41 -16.48 9.28
CA LEU A 28 1.00 -16.63 9.65
C LEU A 28 0.19 -17.43 8.61
N GLN A 29 0.83 -17.89 7.53
CA GLN A 29 0.18 -18.61 6.42
C GLN A 29 -0.97 -17.83 5.76
N ILE A 30 -0.85 -16.49 5.71
CA ILE A 30 -1.82 -15.62 5.06
C ILE A 30 -1.44 -15.46 3.58
N PRO A 31 -2.30 -15.87 2.62
CA PRO A 31 -1.99 -15.74 1.21
C PRO A 31 -1.96 -14.26 0.80
N TYR A 32 -0.96 -13.88 0.03
CA TYR A 32 -0.75 -12.50 -0.38
C TYR A 32 -0.38 -12.39 -1.86
N SER A 33 -0.44 -11.17 -2.38
CA SER A 33 0.11 -10.83 -3.68
C SER A 33 0.98 -9.57 -3.57
N LEU A 34 2.04 -9.52 -4.37
CA LEU A 34 2.92 -8.36 -4.47
C LEU A 34 2.81 -7.77 -5.88
N LYS A 35 2.58 -6.46 -5.98
CA LYS A 35 2.47 -5.73 -7.25
C LYS A 35 3.30 -4.46 -7.19
N VAL A 36 3.84 -4.06 -8.35
CA VAL A 36 4.47 -2.74 -8.53
C VAL A 36 3.56 -1.90 -9.42
N ALA A 37 3.05 -0.81 -8.84
CA ALA A 37 2.21 0.17 -9.50
C ALA A 37 2.33 1.51 -8.77
N SER A 38 2.49 2.59 -9.52
CA SER A 38 2.81 3.92 -8.99
C SER A 38 1.59 4.81 -9.09
N ALA A 39 1.23 5.47 -7.99
CA ALA A 39 0.15 6.46 -7.97
C ALA A 39 0.41 7.63 -8.92
N HIS A 40 1.67 7.97 -9.20
CA HIS A 40 2.02 9.09 -10.08
C HIS A 40 2.27 8.66 -11.52
N ARG A 41 2.87 7.48 -11.74
CA ARG A 41 3.31 7.04 -13.09
C ARG A 41 2.35 6.07 -13.77
N THR A 42 1.63 5.26 -13.00
CA THR A 42 0.75 4.20 -13.50
C THR A 42 -0.57 4.16 -12.72
N HIS A 43 -1.18 5.32 -12.47
CA HIS A 43 -2.39 5.46 -11.65
C HIS A 43 -3.55 4.57 -12.12
N ASP A 44 -3.74 4.42 -13.43
CA ASP A 44 -4.79 3.54 -13.97
C ASP A 44 -4.56 2.07 -13.64
N LYS A 45 -3.30 1.65 -13.55
CA LYS A 45 -2.95 0.30 -13.10
C LYS A 45 -3.26 0.13 -11.62
N VAL A 46 -2.97 1.13 -10.77
CA VAL A 46 -3.35 1.12 -9.35
C VAL A 46 -4.86 0.95 -9.21
N LYS A 47 -5.64 1.79 -9.91
CA LYS A 47 -7.11 1.73 -9.90
C LYS A 47 -7.62 0.34 -10.27
N ARG A 48 -7.18 -0.21 -11.40
CA ARG A 48 -7.61 -1.53 -11.88
C ARG A 48 -7.26 -2.63 -10.86
N LEU A 49 -5.99 -2.68 -10.41
CA LEU A 49 -5.54 -3.66 -9.44
C LEU A 49 -6.41 -3.64 -8.17
N VAL A 50 -6.67 -2.47 -7.61
CA VAL A 50 -7.42 -2.34 -6.35
C VAL A 50 -8.89 -2.72 -6.53
N MET A 51 -9.53 -2.23 -7.59
CA MET A 51 -10.95 -2.52 -7.85
C MET A 51 -11.17 -4.01 -8.14
N ASP A 52 -10.31 -4.62 -8.95
CA ASP A 52 -10.43 -6.04 -9.32
C ASP A 52 -10.12 -6.93 -8.12
N ALA A 53 -9.02 -6.67 -7.40
CA ALA A 53 -8.67 -7.41 -6.20
C ALA A 53 -9.74 -7.33 -5.10
N THR A 54 -10.40 -6.18 -4.96
CA THR A 54 -11.51 -6.01 -4.01
C THR A 54 -12.68 -6.94 -4.35
N LYS A 55 -12.99 -7.12 -5.65
CA LYS A 55 -14.04 -8.05 -6.10
C LYS A 55 -13.61 -9.51 -5.97
N GLU A 56 -12.33 -9.80 -6.19
CA GLU A 56 -11.74 -11.14 -6.10
C GLU A 56 -11.57 -11.64 -4.66
N GLY A 57 -11.83 -10.81 -3.66
CA GLY A 57 -11.84 -11.21 -2.25
C GLY A 57 -10.59 -10.85 -1.46
N VAL A 58 -9.76 -9.91 -1.95
CA VAL A 58 -8.75 -9.26 -1.10
C VAL A 58 -9.43 -8.51 0.03
N GLU A 59 -8.91 -8.70 1.24
CA GLU A 59 -9.47 -8.17 2.48
C GLU A 59 -8.69 -6.97 3.01
N VAL A 60 -7.37 -6.88 2.74
CA VAL A 60 -6.50 -5.79 3.19
C VAL A 60 -5.52 -5.40 2.08
N PHE A 61 -5.28 -4.09 1.94
CA PHE A 61 -4.23 -3.56 1.08
C PHE A 61 -3.08 -2.98 1.90
N ILE A 62 -1.85 -3.12 1.42
CA ILE A 62 -0.66 -2.49 1.98
C ILE A 62 -0.02 -1.65 0.87
N GLY A 63 -0.02 -0.33 1.02
CA GLY A 63 0.66 0.60 0.13
C GLY A 63 2.01 1.02 0.69
N ILE A 64 3.09 0.84 -0.06
CA ILE A 64 4.45 1.22 0.35
C ILE A 64 4.95 2.31 -0.60
N ALA A 65 5.25 3.49 -0.06
CA ALA A 65 5.74 4.64 -0.84
C ALA A 65 6.54 5.63 0.02
N GLY A 66 7.53 6.28 -0.61
CA GLY A 66 8.32 7.37 -0.03
C GLY A 66 8.01 8.73 -0.66
N LEU A 67 8.69 9.77 -0.16
CA LEU A 67 8.56 11.16 -0.59
C LEU A 67 7.09 11.63 -0.49
N ALA A 68 6.51 12.17 -1.57
CA ALA A 68 5.07 12.44 -1.64
C ALA A 68 4.27 11.12 -1.76
N ALA A 69 4.16 10.39 -0.65
CA ALA A 69 3.65 9.01 -0.57
C ALA A 69 2.13 8.90 -0.80
N HIS A 70 1.66 9.21 -2.00
CA HIS A 70 0.23 9.20 -2.33
C HIS A 70 -0.36 7.81 -2.58
N LEU A 71 0.47 6.76 -2.67
CA LEU A 71 -0.01 5.43 -3.02
C LEU A 71 -1.04 4.87 -2.03
N PRO A 72 -0.84 4.93 -0.69
CA PRO A 72 -1.86 4.46 0.26
C PRO A 72 -3.19 5.20 0.12
N GLY A 73 -3.15 6.53 0.01
CA GLY A 73 -4.35 7.33 -0.20
C GLY A 73 -5.06 7.01 -1.52
N ALA A 74 -4.30 6.82 -2.61
CA ALA A 74 -4.84 6.44 -3.91
C ALA A 74 -5.50 5.05 -3.88
N ILE A 75 -4.94 4.09 -3.14
CA ILE A 75 -5.57 2.78 -2.93
C ILE A 75 -6.88 2.95 -2.16
N ALA A 76 -6.86 3.70 -1.05
CA ALA A 76 -8.04 3.94 -0.21
C ALA A 76 -9.20 4.63 -0.96
N ALA A 77 -8.89 5.42 -2.00
CA ALA A 77 -9.91 6.03 -2.85
C ALA A 77 -10.68 5.03 -3.74
N TYR A 78 -10.15 3.81 -3.96
CA TYR A 78 -10.73 2.81 -4.88
C TYR A 78 -11.28 1.57 -4.19
N THR A 79 -11.25 1.51 -2.86
CA THR A 79 -11.76 0.36 -2.10
C THR A 79 -12.38 0.78 -0.78
N HIS A 80 -13.33 -0.02 -0.30
CA HIS A 80 -13.87 0.06 1.05
C HIS A 80 -13.12 -0.86 2.03
N ARG A 81 -12.11 -1.60 1.54
CA ARG A 81 -11.27 -2.48 2.36
C ARG A 81 -10.25 -1.65 3.15
N PRO A 82 -9.83 -2.12 4.34
CA PRO A 82 -8.75 -1.49 5.08
C PRO A 82 -7.47 -1.34 4.24
N VAL A 83 -6.85 -0.16 4.34
CA VAL A 83 -5.59 0.17 3.68
C VAL A 83 -4.55 0.53 4.74
N ILE A 84 -3.43 -0.18 4.74
CA ILE A 84 -2.27 0.10 5.57
C ILE A 84 -1.26 0.89 4.73
N GLY A 85 -0.85 2.06 5.21
CA GLY A 85 0.19 2.88 4.60
C GLY A 85 1.53 2.68 5.29
N VAL A 86 2.56 2.27 4.55
CA VAL A 86 3.94 2.16 5.03
C VAL A 86 4.74 3.32 4.44
N PRO A 87 4.98 4.39 5.21
CA PRO A 87 5.82 5.50 4.75
C PRO A 87 7.27 5.02 4.66
N VAL A 88 7.93 5.33 3.56
CA VAL A 88 9.33 4.93 3.33
C VAL A 88 10.25 6.10 3.66
N ASP A 89 11.35 5.78 4.35
CA ASP A 89 12.43 6.73 4.63
C ASP A 89 12.98 7.39 3.35
N GLY A 90 13.36 8.67 3.44
CA GLY A 90 13.63 9.52 2.30
C GLY A 90 14.43 10.77 2.65
N ALA A 91 14.29 11.81 1.83
CA ALA A 91 15.13 13.01 1.89
C ALA A 91 15.08 13.75 3.24
N VAL A 92 13.96 13.65 3.95
CA VAL A 92 13.73 14.30 5.26
C VAL A 92 13.43 13.27 6.36
N GLY A 93 14.09 12.11 6.30
CA GLY A 93 13.92 11.06 7.31
C GLY A 93 12.53 10.40 7.28
N GLY A 94 11.85 10.44 6.11
CA GLY A 94 10.50 9.90 5.91
C GLY A 94 9.35 10.72 6.48
N LEU A 95 9.60 11.91 7.06
CA LEU A 95 8.54 12.79 7.57
C LEU A 95 7.57 13.24 6.47
N ASP A 96 8.08 13.45 5.26
CA ASP A 96 7.30 13.74 4.07
C ASP A 96 6.35 12.59 3.74
N ALA A 97 6.85 11.35 3.71
CA ALA A 97 6.06 10.17 3.46
C ALA A 97 5.02 9.91 4.57
N LEU A 98 5.41 10.10 5.83
CA LEU A 98 4.54 9.93 6.98
C LEU A 98 3.35 10.89 6.92
N TYR A 99 3.59 12.19 6.75
CA TYR A 99 2.51 13.17 6.66
C TYR A 99 1.64 12.97 5.41
N ALA A 100 2.24 12.59 4.28
CA ALA A 100 1.49 12.27 3.07
C ALA A 100 0.56 11.05 3.25
N CYS A 101 0.91 10.09 4.10
CA CYS A 101 0.09 8.91 4.37
C CYS A 101 -0.98 9.15 5.45
N VAL A 102 -0.63 9.82 6.56
CA VAL A 102 -1.46 9.85 7.77
C VAL A 102 -2.53 10.95 7.76
N GLN A 103 -2.28 12.05 7.05
CA GLN A 103 -3.16 13.22 7.04
C GLN A 103 -4.33 13.09 6.05
N MET A 104 -4.97 11.92 6.00
CA MET A 104 -6.11 11.68 5.12
C MET A 104 -7.35 12.43 5.63
N PRO A 105 -8.09 13.12 4.75
CA PRO A 105 -9.33 13.79 5.12
C PRO A 105 -10.48 12.79 5.27
N PHE A 106 -11.44 13.10 6.13
CA PHE A 106 -12.72 12.39 6.19
C PHE A 106 -13.42 12.43 4.81
N PRO A 107 -14.06 11.33 4.34
CA PRO A 107 -14.25 10.04 5.01
C PRO A 107 -13.19 8.97 4.71
N THR A 108 -12.14 9.30 3.96
CA THR A 108 -11.14 8.32 3.53
C THR A 108 -10.11 8.09 4.63
N ALA A 109 -9.85 6.82 4.96
CA ALA A 109 -8.91 6.45 6.03
C ALA A 109 -7.75 5.61 5.49
N VAL A 110 -6.56 5.84 6.06
CA VAL A 110 -5.37 5.00 5.89
C VAL A 110 -4.81 4.71 7.28
N THR A 111 -4.56 3.44 7.59
CA THR A 111 -3.85 3.03 8.81
C THR A 111 -2.36 3.19 8.56
N THR A 112 -1.78 4.31 8.97
CA THR A 112 -0.34 4.58 8.78
C THR A 112 0.48 3.95 9.92
N VAL A 113 1.55 3.23 9.56
CA VAL A 113 2.51 2.65 10.51
C VAL A 113 3.78 3.49 10.60
N GLY A 114 4.75 3.07 11.42
CA GLY A 114 6.05 3.72 11.51
C GLY A 114 6.82 3.69 10.17
N ILE A 115 7.74 4.65 10.03
CA ILE A 115 8.73 4.74 8.94
C ILE A 115 9.69 3.54 9.02
#